data_AF-A0A520AFK5-F1
#
_entry.id   AF-A0A520AFK5-F1
#
_cell.length_a   1.000
_cell.length_b   1.000
_cell.length_c   1.000
_cell.angle_alpha   90.00
_cell.angle_beta   90.00
_cell.angle_gamma   90.00
#
_symmetry.space_group_name_H-M   'P 1'
#
loop_
_entity.id
_entity.type
_entity.pdbx_description
1 polymer ?
#
loop_
_entity_poly.entity_id
_entity_poly.type
_entity_poly.pdbx_seq_one_letter_code
_entity_poly.pdbx_strand_id
1 'polypeptide(L)'
;MQDKGLRIISGVLRFANGANWLAAIGFAAAVALSFVFGDVIAGHLSTKYPNGNVVGTIFILRIMAVLGIIAAVAVHQIFTRLLAMVGTVRTGDPFVALNADRLTRIGWALLTLQLLDLAMGLIVVALDRMGVDHATWTPAFTGWIAVIMVFALARVFRVGTAMRDDLALTV
;
A
#
# COMPACT_ATOMS: atom_id res chain seq x y z
N MET A 1 -25.60 16.57 12.52
CA MET A 1 -24.81 16.82 11.29
C MET A 1 -23.55 15.94 11.16
N GLN A 2 -22.95 15.44 12.26
CA GLN A 2 -21.73 14.60 12.24
C GLN A 2 -21.83 13.27 11.45
N ASP A 3 -23.02 12.69 11.31
CA ASP A 3 -23.19 11.32 10.81
C ASP A 3 -23.04 11.18 9.27
N LYS A 4 -23.36 12.23 8.51
CA LYS A 4 -23.30 12.19 7.03
C LYS A 4 -21.85 12.12 6.53
N GLY A 5 -20.94 12.87 7.14
CA GLY A 5 -19.53 12.91 6.74
C GLY A 5 -18.81 11.58 6.96
N LEU A 6 -18.97 10.97 8.13
CA LEU A 6 -18.38 9.67 8.47
C LEU A 6 -18.89 8.54 7.55
N ARG A 7 -20.16 8.63 7.14
CA ARG A 7 -20.76 7.67 6.19
C ARG A 7 -20.13 7.79 4.79
N ILE A 8 -19.90 9.01 4.31
CA ILE A 8 -19.22 9.26 3.03
C ILE A 8 -17.78 8.72 3.09
N ILE A 9 -17.02 9.06 4.13
CA ILE A 9 -15.63 8.59 4.31
C ILE A 9 -15.58 7.06 4.31
N SER A 10 -16.46 6.41 5.07
CA SER A 10 -16.53 4.95 5.12
C SER A 10 -16.89 4.33 3.76
N GLY A 11 -17.80 4.96 3.01
CA GLY A 11 -18.15 4.54 1.65
C GLY A 11 -16.96 4.60 0.71
N VAL A 12 -16.24 5.73 0.71
CA VAL A 12 -15.04 5.94 -0.11
C VAL A 12 -13.95 4.94 0.23
N LEU A 13 -13.67 4.71 1.53
CA LEU A 13 -12.66 3.74 1.96
C LEU A 13 -12.99 2.31 1.55
N ARG A 14 -14.27 1.91 1.61
CA ARG A 14 -14.71 0.58 1.16
C ARG A 14 -14.59 0.43 -0.35
N PHE A 15 -15.01 1.44 -1.10
CA PHE A 15 -14.86 1.46 -2.56
C PHE A 15 -13.39 1.38 -2.97
N ALA A 16 -12.53 2.22 -2.38
CA ALA A 16 -11.09 2.22 -2.64
C ALA A 16 -10.44 0.88 -2.29
N ASN A 17 -10.85 0.25 -1.18
CA ASN A 17 -10.37 -1.08 -0.81
C ASN A 17 -10.84 -2.18 -1.79
N GLY A 18 -12.06 -2.08 -2.31
CA GLY A 18 -12.57 -2.98 -3.36
C GLY A 18 -11.78 -2.82 -4.66
N ALA A 19 -11.55 -1.59 -5.10
CA ALA A 19 -10.72 -1.29 -6.27
C ALA A 19 -9.27 -1.78 -6.10
N ASN A 20 -8.70 -1.63 -4.90
CA ASN A 20 -7.37 -2.14 -4.58
C ASN A 20 -7.28 -3.67 -4.72
N TRP A 21 -8.29 -4.41 -4.26
CA TRP A 21 -8.34 -5.86 -4.46
C TRP A 21 -8.55 -6.26 -5.91
N LEU A 22 -9.35 -5.50 -6.68
CA LEU A 22 -9.48 -5.72 -8.12
C LEU A 22 -8.12 -5.56 -8.83
N ALA A 23 -7.34 -4.54 -8.47
CA ALA A 23 -5.98 -4.37 -8.98
C ALA A 23 -5.05 -5.54 -8.59
N ALA A 24 -5.12 -6.00 -7.33
CA ALA A 24 -4.34 -7.17 -6.87
C ALA A 24 -4.68 -8.45 -7.65
N ILE A 25 -5.97 -8.68 -7.93
CA ILE A 25 -6.42 -9.79 -8.77
C ILE A 25 -5.88 -9.62 -10.19
N GLY A 26 -5.90 -8.40 -10.74
CA GLY A 26 -5.30 -8.09 -12.03
C GLY A 26 -3.81 -8.44 -12.09
N PHE A 27 -3.04 -8.08 -11.05
CA PHE A 27 -1.62 -8.47 -10.96
C PHE A 27 -1.43 -9.98 -10.84
N ALA A 28 -2.24 -10.66 -10.04
CA ALA A 28 -2.17 -12.12 -9.91
C ALA A 28 -2.48 -12.82 -11.24
N ALA A 29 -3.50 -12.35 -11.96
CA ALA A 29 -3.84 -12.81 -13.29
C ALA A 29 -2.70 -12.53 -14.28
N ALA A 30 -2.10 -11.34 -14.25
CA ALA A 30 -0.96 -11.00 -15.10
C ALA A 30 0.23 -11.96 -14.87
N VAL A 31 0.55 -12.29 -13.62
CA VAL A 31 1.58 -13.29 -13.31
C VAL A 31 1.20 -14.64 -13.89
N ALA A 32 0.00 -15.17 -13.60
CA ALA A 32 -0.42 -16.48 -14.06
C ALA A 32 -0.46 -16.58 -15.60
N LEU A 33 -1.08 -15.61 -16.26
CA LEU A 33 -1.18 -15.56 -17.72
C LEU A 33 0.18 -15.37 -18.38
N SER A 34 1.14 -14.71 -17.72
CA SER A 34 2.50 -14.59 -18.27
C SER A 34 3.24 -15.91 -18.38
N PHE A 35 2.86 -16.94 -17.63
CA PHE A 35 3.42 -18.30 -17.79
C PHE A 35 2.74 -19.06 -18.92
N VAL A 36 1.44 -18.88 -19.09
CA VAL A 36 0.65 -19.55 -20.14
C VAL A 36 0.95 -18.96 -21.52
N PHE A 37 1.06 -17.64 -21.61
CA PHE A 37 1.25 -16.89 -22.86
C PHE A 37 2.68 -16.35 -23.01
N GLY A 38 3.66 -17.04 -22.40
CA GLY A 38 5.06 -16.61 -22.38
C GLY A 38 5.63 -16.36 -23.78
N ASP A 39 5.37 -17.26 -24.73
CA ASP A 39 5.89 -17.17 -26.10
C ASP A 39 5.29 -15.98 -26.87
N VAL A 40 4.00 -15.72 -26.68
CA VAL A 40 3.29 -14.58 -27.30
C VAL A 40 3.86 -13.26 -26.77
N ILE A 41 4.04 -13.17 -25.45
CA ILE A 41 4.65 -12.00 -24.80
C ILE A 41 6.09 -11.82 -25.30
N ALA A 42 6.87 -12.90 -25.37
CA ALA A 42 8.25 -12.86 -25.86
C ALA A 42 8.33 -12.40 -27.32
N GLY A 43 7.42 -12.86 -28.19
CA GLY A 43 7.30 -12.39 -29.57
C GLY A 43 7.07 -10.89 -29.64
N HIS A 44 6.07 -10.37 -28.92
CA HIS A 44 5.81 -8.92 -28.85
C HIS A 44 6.99 -8.12 -28.31
N LEU A 45 7.66 -8.60 -27.26
CA LEU A 45 8.82 -7.94 -26.69
C LEU A 45 10.02 -7.96 -27.63
N SER A 46 10.25 -9.05 -28.37
CA SER A 46 11.34 -9.13 -29.35
C SER A 46 11.15 -8.16 -30.52
N THR A 47 9.91 -7.94 -30.96
CA THR A 47 9.61 -6.92 -31.97
C THR A 47 9.82 -5.50 -31.43
N LYS A 48 9.42 -5.25 -30.18
CA LYS A 48 9.55 -3.93 -29.55
C LYS A 48 10.98 -3.60 -29.12
N TYR A 49 11.73 -4.60 -28.66
CA TYR A 49 13.09 -4.50 -28.15
C TYR A 49 13.99 -5.55 -28.83
N PRO A 50 14.39 -5.36 -30.10
CA PRO A 50 15.14 -6.36 -30.87
C PRO A 50 16.47 -6.78 -30.25
N ASN A 51 17.11 -5.86 -29.53
CA ASN A 51 18.38 -6.08 -28.82
C ASN A 51 18.19 -6.20 -27.30
N GLY A 52 16.95 -6.23 -26.82
CA GLY A 52 16.61 -6.25 -25.40
C GLY A 52 16.65 -7.66 -24.83
N ASN A 53 16.92 -7.77 -23.52
CA ASN A 53 16.86 -9.04 -22.82
C ASN A 53 15.40 -9.46 -22.54
N VAL A 54 14.74 -10.06 -23.52
CA VAL A 54 13.31 -10.46 -23.47
C VAL A 54 13.00 -11.34 -22.24
N VAL A 55 13.83 -12.34 -21.96
CA VAL A 55 13.62 -13.26 -20.82
C VAL A 55 13.73 -12.49 -19.51
N GLY A 56 14.73 -11.62 -19.38
CA GLY A 56 14.92 -10.75 -18.23
C GLY A 56 13.78 -9.76 -18.04
N THR A 57 13.25 -9.19 -19.12
CA THR A 57 12.10 -8.28 -19.09
C THR A 57 10.84 -8.99 -18.59
N ILE A 58 10.53 -10.18 -19.10
CA ILE A 58 9.37 -10.96 -18.64
C ILE A 58 9.51 -11.29 -17.16
N PHE A 59 10.71 -11.68 -16.72
CA PHE A 59 10.99 -11.93 -15.31
C PHE A 59 10.75 -10.70 -14.43
N ILE A 60 11.21 -9.53 -14.86
CA ILE A 60 11.01 -8.27 -14.13
C ILE A 60 9.54 -7.83 -14.12
N LEU A 61 8.79 -8.03 -15.21
CA LEU A 61 7.35 -7.76 -15.24
C LEU A 61 6.60 -8.64 -14.22
N ARG A 62 6.99 -9.91 -14.06
CA ARG A 62 6.44 -10.80 -13.04
C ARG A 62 6.78 -10.32 -11.64
N ILE A 63 8.03 -9.92 -11.38
CA ILE A 63 8.44 -9.35 -10.09
C ILE A 63 7.63 -8.10 -9.79
N MET A 64 7.52 -7.17 -10.73
CA MET A 64 6.71 -5.94 -10.58
C MET A 64 5.27 -6.26 -10.20
N ALA A 65 4.64 -7.24 -10.85
CA ALA A 65 3.28 -7.65 -10.54
C ALA A 65 3.18 -8.26 -9.12
N VAL A 66 4.15 -9.08 -8.70
CA VAL A 66 4.20 -9.61 -7.32
C VAL A 66 4.37 -8.49 -6.29
N LEU A 67 5.24 -7.52 -6.54
CA LEU A 67 5.39 -6.34 -5.68
C LEU A 67 4.09 -5.53 -5.61
N GLY A 68 3.35 -5.43 -6.72
CA GLY A 68 2.02 -4.83 -6.77
C GLY A 68 0.99 -5.53 -5.87
N ILE A 69 1.03 -6.86 -5.77
CA ILE A 69 0.19 -7.63 -4.84
C ILE A 69 0.57 -7.32 -3.38
N ILE A 70 1.87 -7.27 -3.07
CA ILE A 70 2.35 -6.92 -1.72
C ILE A 70 1.91 -5.50 -1.34
N ALA A 71 2.02 -4.56 -2.28
CA ALA A 71 1.53 -3.19 -2.10
C ALA A 71 0.02 -3.17 -1.81
N ALA A 72 -0.77 -3.95 -2.55
CA ALA A 72 -2.20 -4.03 -2.34
C ALA A 72 -2.56 -4.59 -0.94
N VAL A 73 -1.80 -5.56 -0.41
CA VAL A 73 -1.97 -6.05 0.96
C VAL A 73 -1.67 -4.95 1.98
N ALA A 74 -0.60 -4.17 1.79
CA ALA A 74 -0.28 -3.04 2.66
C ALA A 74 -1.39 -1.96 2.63
N VAL A 75 -1.86 -1.59 1.44
CA VAL A 75 -2.98 -0.63 1.26
C VAL A 75 -4.26 -1.14 1.92
N HIS A 76 -4.54 -2.44 1.82
CA HIS A 76 -5.68 -3.07 2.50
C HIS A 76 -5.58 -2.94 4.03
N GLN A 77 -4.39 -3.09 4.61
CA GLN A 77 -4.19 -2.80 6.03
C GLN A 77 -4.56 -1.34 6.32
N ILE A 78 -4.06 -0.38 5.54
CA ILE A 78 -4.37 1.04 5.77
C ILE A 78 -5.88 1.30 5.78
N PHE A 79 -6.60 0.90 4.73
CA PHE A 79 -8.03 1.18 4.61
C PHE A 79 -8.88 0.49 5.68
N THR A 80 -8.59 -0.77 6.02
CA THR A 80 -9.38 -1.48 7.04
C THR A 80 -9.18 -0.90 8.43
N ARG A 81 -7.97 -0.43 8.77
CA ARG A 81 -7.70 0.18 10.07
C ARG A 81 -8.31 1.57 10.15
N LEU A 82 -8.27 2.36 9.07
CA LEU A 82 -9.00 3.63 8.98
C LEU A 82 -10.51 3.43 9.13
N LEU A 83 -11.10 2.45 8.44
CA LEU A 83 -12.52 2.10 8.60
C LEU A 83 -12.88 1.75 10.04
N ALA A 84 -12.02 1.00 10.71
CA ALA A 84 -12.23 0.63 12.11
C ALA A 84 -12.16 1.85 13.05
N MET A 85 -11.23 2.78 12.82
CA MET A 85 -11.15 4.06 13.55
C MET A 85 -12.38 4.95 13.31
N VAL A 86 -12.83 5.07 12.06
CA VAL A 86 -14.07 5.78 11.72
C VAL A 86 -15.27 5.14 12.44
N GLY A 87 -15.28 3.82 12.56
CA GLY A 87 -16.26 3.07 13.35
C GLY A 87 -16.30 3.52 14.82
N THR A 88 -15.14 3.65 15.47
CA THR A 88 -15.04 4.09 16.88
C THR A 88 -15.41 5.56 17.07
N VAL A 89 -15.11 6.43 16.10
CA VAL A 89 -15.57 7.83 16.11
C VAL A 89 -17.09 7.88 16.04
N ARG A 90 -17.71 7.05 15.21
CA ARG A 90 -19.18 6.99 15.07
C ARG A 90 -19.88 6.51 16.35
N THR A 91 -19.24 5.67 17.14
CA THR A 91 -19.77 5.23 18.45
C THR A 91 -19.46 6.22 19.58
N GLY A 92 -18.87 7.39 19.28
CA GLY A 92 -18.58 8.43 20.25
C GLY A 92 -17.31 8.23 21.07
N ASP A 93 -16.50 7.20 20.77
CA ASP A 93 -15.28 6.89 21.52
C ASP A 93 -14.04 6.82 20.60
N PRO A 94 -13.52 7.98 20.14
CA PRO A 94 -12.39 8.04 19.23
C PRO A 94 -11.04 7.70 19.89
N PHE A 95 -10.93 7.86 21.21
CA PHE A 95 -9.69 7.66 21.97
C PHE A 95 -9.75 6.37 22.77
N VAL A 96 -9.68 5.26 22.05
CA VAL A 96 -9.50 3.91 22.61
C VAL A 96 -8.10 3.39 22.33
N ALA A 97 -7.53 2.62 23.26
CA ALA A 97 -6.20 2.02 23.11
C ALA A 97 -6.04 1.23 21.79
N LEU A 98 -7.12 0.60 21.33
CA LEU A 98 -7.16 -0.13 20.06
C LEU A 98 -6.86 0.77 18.84
N ASN A 99 -7.18 2.06 18.87
CA ASN A 99 -6.85 2.99 17.79
C ASN A 99 -5.36 3.30 17.75
N ALA A 100 -4.65 3.29 18.88
CA ALA A 100 -3.20 3.41 18.89
C ALA A 100 -2.55 2.21 18.17
N ASP A 101 -3.02 0.99 18.43
CA ASP A 101 -2.52 -0.21 17.75
C ASP A 101 -2.85 -0.21 16.25
N ARG A 102 -4.05 0.26 15.89
CA ARG A 102 -4.44 0.44 14.48
C ARG A 102 -3.52 1.46 13.79
N LEU A 103 -3.16 2.58 14.43
CA LEU A 103 -2.20 3.55 13.89
C LEU A 103 -0.81 2.92 13.72
N THR A 104 -0.33 2.14 14.70
CA THR A 104 0.94 1.42 14.57
C THR A 104 0.95 0.49 13.35
N ARG A 105 -0.14 -0.25 13.10
CA ARG A 105 -0.28 -1.10 11.90
C ARG A 105 -0.29 -0.29 10.61
N ILE A 106 -0.91 0.88 10.60
CA ILE A 106 -0.87 1.80 9.44
C ILE A 106 0.58 2.27 9.20
N GLY A 107 1.32 2.62 10.26
CA GLY A 107 2.73 3.03 10.15
C GLY A 107 3.60 1.95 9.51
N TRP A 108 3.43 0.69 9.91
CA TRP A 108 4.12 -0.44 9.28
C TRP A 108 3.73 -0.65 7.82
N ALA A 109 2.44 -0.52 7.49
CA ALA A 109 1.98 -0.62 6.11
C ALA A 109 2.56 0.49 5.21
N LEU A 110 2.63 1.73 5.72
CA LEU A 110 3.27 2.84 5.02
C LEU A 110 4.77 2.59 4.82
N LEU A 111 5.46 2.06 5.84
CA LEU A 111 6.87 1.69 5.71
C LEU A 111 7.07 0.63 4.63
N THR A 112 6.21 -0.40 4.58
CA THR A 112 6.24 -1.39 3.51
C THR A 112 6.10 -0.74 2.14
N LEU A 113 5.14 0.17 1.95
CA LEU A 113 4.97 0.87 0.67
C LEU A 113 6.22 1.67 0.29
N GLN A 114 6.88 2.29 1.26
CA GLN A 114 8.08 3.07 1.01
C GLN A 114 9.30 2.19 0.65
N LEU A 115 9.39 0.98 1.22
CA LEU A 115 10.41 -0.01 0.81
C LEU A 115 10.12 -0.56 -0.59
N LEU A 116 8.85 -0.76 -0.94
CA LEU A 116 8.45 -1.16 -2.30
C LEU A 116 8.76 -0.06 -3.34
N ASP A 117 8.62 1.21 -2.97
CA ASP A 117 9.04 2.34 -3.80
C ASP A 117 10.55 2.32 -4.08
N LEU A 118 11.39 2.01 -3.07
CA LEU A 118 12.83 1.81 -3.31
C LEU A 118 13.10 0.60 -4.23
N ALA A 119 12.36 -0.50 -4.06
CA ALA A 119 12.47 -1.65 -4.95
C ALA A 119 12.10 -1.29 -6.39
N MET A 120 11.15 -0.39 -6.60
CA MET A 120 10.82 0.15 -7.92
C MET A 120 12.00 0.89 -8.54
N GLY A 121 12.74 1.68 -7.76
CA GLY A 121 13.98 2.32 -8.22
C GLY A 121 15.04 1.32 -8.69
N LEU A 122 15.21 0.20 -7.98
CA LEU A 122 16.10 -0.89 -8.41
C LEU A 122 15.63 -1.54 -9.72
N ILE A 123 14.31 -1.72 -9.89
CA ILE A 123 13.75 -2.25 -11.13
C ILE A 123 14.00 -1.29 -12.31
N VAL A 124 13.84 0.02 -12.10
CA VAL A 124 14.14 1.03 -13.13
C VAL A 124 15.60 0.93 -13.59
N VAL A 125 16.55 0.83 -12.65
CA VAL A 125 17.97 0.61 -12.99
C VAL A 125 18.19 -0.70 -13.75
N ALA A 126 17.45 -1.76 -13.41
CA ALA A 126 17.56 -3.02 -14.13
C ALA A 126 16.99 -2.93 -15.56
N LEU A 127 15.87 -2.23 -15.75
CA LEU A 127 15.24 -2.02 -17.06
C LEU A 127 16.13 -1.18 -17.98
N ASP A 128 16.73 -0.11 -17.45
CA ASP A 128 17.71 0.72 -18.17
C ASP A 128 18.88 -0.12 -18.71
N ARG A 129 19.47 -0.98 -17.86
CA ARG A 129 20.56 -1.89 -18.26
C ARG A 129 20.16 -2.91 -19.33
N MET A 130 18.87 -3.21 -19.48
CA MET A 130 18.36 -4.13 -20.50
C MET A 130 17.88 -3.42 -21.77
N GLY A 131 18.00 -2.09 -21.84
CA GLY A 131 17.52 -1.29 -22.98
C GLY A 131 15.99 -1.30 -23.11
N VAL A 132 15.28 -1.41 -21.98
CA VAL A 132 13.81 -1.44 -21.94
C VAL A 132 13.30 -0.12 -21.41
N ASP A 133 12.30 0.44 -22.08
CA ASP A 133 11.66 1.68 -21.62
C ASP A 133 11.08 1.50 -20.22
N HIS A 134 11.28 2.51 -19.39
CA HIS A 134 10.75 2.56 -18.04
C HIS A 134 10.22 3.95 -17.74
N ALA A 135 9.33 4.03 -16.75
CA ALA A 135 8.95 5.32 -16.19
C ALA A 135 10.15 5.94 -15.45
N THR A 136 10.23 7.27 -15.43
CA THR A 136 11.16 7.97 -14.54
C THR A 136 10.77 7.69 -13.10
N TRP A 137 11.76 7.33 -12.28
CA TRP A 137 11.58 7.15 -10.85
C TRP A 137 12.43 8.13 -10.08
N THR A 138 11.83 8.77 -9.07
CA THR A 138 12.53 9.63 -8.12
C THR A 138 12.05 9.29 -6.72
N PRO A 139 12.96 9.07 -5.75
CA PRO A 139 12.58 8.71 -4.40
C PRO A 139 11.78 9.84 -3.73
N ALA A 140 10.64 9.49 -3.13
CA ALA A 140 9.77 10.45 -2.46
C ALA A 140 10.10 10.57 -0.97
N PHE A 141 10.70 11.70 -0.56
CA PHE A 141 11.03 11.95 0.85
C PHE A 141 9.79 12.15 1.75
N THR A 142 8.70 12.68 1.18
CA THR A 142 7.46 12.95 1.93
C THR A 142 6.80 11.69 2.48
N GLY A 143 6.92 10.55 1.79
CA GLY A 143 6.42 9.25 2.25
C GLY A 143 7.09 8.80 3.55
N TRP A 144 8.41 8.99 3.67
CA TRP A 144 9.16 8.70 4.89
C TRP A 144 8.72 9.57 6.08
N ILE A 145 8.46 10.86 5.85
CA ILE A 145 7.91 11.74 6.89
C ILE A 145 6.56 11.22 7.38
N ALA A 146 5.69 10.78 6.45
CA ALA A 146 4.39 10.23 6.81
C ALA A 146 4.50 8.97 7.69
N VAL A 147 5.47 8.09 7.41
CA VAL A 147 5.75 6.91 8.26
C VAL A 147 6.08 7.33 9.69
N ILE A 148 7.04 8.25 9.85
CA ILE A 148 7.47 8.74 11.17
C ILE A 148 6.30 9.42 11.89
N MET A 149 5.56 10.27 11.19
CA MET A 149 4.41 10.98 11.73
C MET A 149 3.34 10.01 12.24
N VAL A 150 3.02 8.95 11.50
CA VAL A 150 2.00 7.98 11.92
C VAL A 150 2.47 7.18 13.15
N PHE A 151 3.75 6.80 13.23
CA PHE A 151 4.28 6.17 14.45
C PHE A 151 4.26 7.13 15.65
N ALA A 152 4.60 8.40 15.45
CA ALA A 152 4.51 9.42 16.49
C ALA A 152 3.07 9.59 16.98
N LEU A 153 2.11 9.70 16.05
CA LEU A 153 0.68 9.75 16.37
C LEU A 153 0.21 8.50 17.12
N ALA A 154 0.66 7.30 16.72
CA ALA A 154 0.34 6.07 17.43
C ALA A 154 0.82 6.10 18.89
N ARG A 155 2.02 6.65 19.15
CA ARG A 155 2.56 6.81 20.50
C ARG A 155 1.77 7.83 21.31
N VAL A 156 1.46 8.99 20.72
CA VAL A 156 0.65 10.03 21.38
C VAL A 156 -0.74 9.51 21.74
N PHE A 157 -1.39 8.77 20.83
CA PHE A 157 -2.68 8.14 21.12
C PHE A 157 -2.59 7.16 22.30
N ARG A 158 -1.54 6.33 22.35
CA ARG A 158 -1.35 5.36 23.44
C ARG A 158 -1.19 6.04 24.80
N VAL A 159 -0.43 7.13 24.85
CA VAL A 159 -0.24 7.91 26.08
C VAL A 159 -1.54 8.61 26.46
N GLY A 160 -2.22 9.23 25.50
CA GLY A 160 -3.49 9.93 25.73
C GLY A 160 -4.61 9.01 26.22
N THR A 161 -4.67 7.76 25.72
CA THR A 161 -5.66 6.78 26.20
C THR A 161 -5.35 6.34 27.63
N ALA A 162 -4.08 6.12 27.98
CA ALA A 162 -3.70 5.76 29.35
C ALA A 162 -4.04 6.87 30.35
N MET A 163 -3.76 8.13 30.01
CA MET A 163 -4.11 9.28 30.84
C MET A 163 -5.62 9.43 31.04
N ARG A 164 -6.43 9.13 30.01
CA ARG A 164 -7.90 9.12 30.12
C ARG A 164 -8.37 8.03 31.09
N ASP A 165 -7.79 6.83 30.98
CA ASP A 165 -8.17 5.70 31.83
C ASP A 165 -7.81 6.00 33.30
N ASP A 166 -6.63 6.56 33.57
CA ASP A 166 -6.21 6.98 34.91
C ASP A 166 -7.19 7.99 35.53
N LEU A 167 -7.65 8.98 34.75
CA LEU A 167 -8.63 9.97 35.22
C LEU A 167 -10.00 9.34 35.52
N ALA A 168 -10.44 8.36 34.71
CA ALA A 168 -11.71 7.68 34.92
C ALA A 168 -11.73 6.83 36.21
N LEU A 169 -10.57 6.39 36.71
CA LEU A 169 -10.44 5.62 37.95
C LEU A 169 -10.46 6.48 39.23
N THR A 170 -10.41 7.81 39.10
CA THR A 170 -10.38 8.74 40.24
C THR A 170 -11.74 9.33 40.63
N VAL A 171 -12.83 8.95 39.93
CA VAL A 171 -14.20 9.48 40.11
C VAL A 171 -15.12 8.48 40.78
#